data_AF-A0A6A4HXJ2-F1
#
_entry.id   AF-A0A6A4HXJ2-F1
#
_cell.length_a   1.000
_cell.length_b   1.000
_cell.length_c   1.000
_cell.angle_alpha   90.00
_cell.angle_beta   90.00
_cell.angle_gamma   90.00
#
_symmetry.space_group_name_H-M   'P 1'
#
loop_
_entity.id
_entity.type
_entity.pdbx_description
1 polymer ?
#
loop_
_entity_poly.entity_id
_entity_poly.type
_entity_poly.pdbx_seq_one_letter_code
_entity_poly.pdbx_strand_id
1 'polypeptide(L)'
;MNMDMQLISKLDKWPSYHPARNVTDLLACEAPPFNECAVPKEFVNVVITETLSAHRHSTVYGAHFTNKDGVAWDIAGERVKVAVKIGSLYPIALETKVYCAMQPIQGRVIPRMFVFLRADNGTEEGLGCLIIERFGKAVNMPLDMLERSEKVIILSHLQNMHNMGFIHRDLDSRNVLYRDEEFRIIDLEDMTVNHHKDCKVFPSLLDFAVAPAYFQQEVNDYICGTLIRQARETLRFWDDDIACVRDFKIKKGPDIPTERLMASLFPMFMVYYYTKGPELKDMIEEYFRRIQKLVSEGYTYEKLEAVALDVMEQVRADARARCVISFSRITTPLLNNT
;
A
#
# COMPACT_ATOMS: atom_id res chain seq x y z
N MET A 1 -23.69 -14.34 23.55
CA MET A 1 -24.05 -15.62 22.88
C MET A 1 -22.81 -16.09 22.16
N ASN A 2 -22.15 -17.13 22.64
CA ASN A 2 -20.88 -17.60 22.07
C ASN A 2 -21.14 -18.22 20.69
N MET A 3 -20.44 -17.74 19.66
CA MET A 3 -20.36 -18.42 18.37
C MET A 3 -19.15 -19.34 18.40
N ASP A 4 -19.36 -20.66 18.34
CA ASP A 4 -18.29 -21.62 18.12
C ASP A 4 -17.92 -21.57 16.63
N MET A 5 -16.80 -20.93 16.30
CA MET A 5 -16.30 -20.82 14.93
C MET A 5 -15.11 -21.77 14.72
N GLN A 6 -15.11 -22.55 13.64
CA GLN A 6 -14.03 -23.49 13.33
C GLN A 6 -13.13 -22.96 12.21
N LEU A 7 -11.81 -23.18 12.37
CA LEU A 7 -10.82 -22.84 11.35
C LEU A 7 -10.43 -24.10 10.58
N ILE A 8 -10.71 -24.12 9.28
CA ILE A 8 -10.42 -25.25 8.40
C ILE A 8 -9.30 -24.85 7.45
N SER A 9 -8.15 -25.49 7.55
CA SER A 9 -7.03 -25.23 6.64
C SER A 9 -7.01 -26.20 5.48
N LYS A 10 -6.95 -25.65 4.25
CA LYS A 10 -6.70 -26.40 3.02
C LYS A 10 -5.27 -26.23 2.49
N LEU A 11 -4.35 -25.73 3.33
CA LEU A 11 -2.95 -25.57 2.94
C LEU A 11 -2.26 -26.92 2.86
N ASP A 12 -1.51 -27.17 1.79
CA ASP A 12 -0.75 -28.42 1.61
C ASP A 12 0.27 -28.65 2.72
N LYS A 13 0.89 -27.57 3.23
CA LYS A 13 1.79 -27.58 4.39
C LYS A 13 1.72 -26.25 5.13
N TRP A 14 1.57 -26.29 6.46
CA TRP A 14 1.86 -25.13 7.31
C TRP A 14 3.37 -24.85 7.32
N PRO A 15 3.82 -23.59 7.40
CA PRO A 15 5.21 -23.29 7.72
C PRO A 15 5.60 -24.02 9.02
N SER A 16 6.78 -24.66 9.05
CA SER A 16 7.19 -25.54 10.16
C SER A 16 7.22 -24.84 11.52
N TYR A 17 7.38 -23.51 11.52
CA TYR A 17 7.45 -22.62 12.67
C TYR A 17 6.12 -21.95 13.03
N HIS A 18 5.00 -22.30 12.38
CA HIS A 18 3.77 -21.52 12.52
C HIS A 18 2.96 -21.88 13.78
N PRO A 19 2.61 -20.91 14.66
CA PRO A 19 1.89 -21.17 15.91
C PRO A 19 0.47 -21.74 15.70
N ALA A 20 -0.17 -21.47 14.56
CA ALA A 20 -1.50 -22.00 14.25
C ALA A 20 -1.52 -23.48 13.80
N ARG A 21 -0.36 -24.14 13.66
CA ARG A 21 -0.28 -25.55 13.22
C ARG A 21 -1.02 -26.51 14.16
N ASN A 22 -1.21 -26.13 15.42
CA ASN A 22 -1.83 -26.95 16.47
C ASN A 22 -3.20 -26.40 16.93
N VAL A 23 -3.77 -25.39 16.26
CA VAL A 23 -5.05 -24.78 16.66
C VAL A 23 -6.19 -25.58 16.05
N THR A 24 -6.91 -26.36 16.86
CA THR A 24 -8.10 -27.12 16.43
C THR A 24 -9.40 -26.37 16.71
N ASP A 25 -9.44 -25.54 17.75
CA ASP A 25 -10.65 -24.87 18.22
C ASP A 25 -10.40 -23.38 18.49
N LEU A 26 -11.28 -22.51 17.99
CA LEU A 26 -11.27 -21.08 18.27
C LEU A 26 -12.45 -20.74 19.17
N LEU A 27 -12.18 -20.23 20.37
CA LEU A 27 -13.22 -19.70 21.24
C LEU A 27 -13.50 -18.25 20.82
N ALA A 28 -14.74 -17.95 20.44
CA ALA A 28 -15.12 -16.56 20.26
C ALA A 28 -15.00 -15.81 21.58
N CYS A 29 -14.17 -14.77 21.60
CA CYS A 29 -14.31 -13.75 22.62
C CYS A 29 -15.57 -12.95 22.32
N GLU A 30 -16.26 -12.46 23.37
CA GLU A 30 -17.35 -11.50 23.24
C GLU A 30 -16.79 -10.20 22.64
N ALA A 31 -16.60 -10.18 21.32
CA ALA A 31 -16.52 -8.94 20.59
C ALA A 31 -17.89 -8.29 20.74
N PRO A 32 -17.97 -7.00 21.14
CA PRO A 32 -19.24 -6.30 21.18
C PRO A 32 -19.95 -6.46 19.82
N PRO A 33 -21.28 -6.62 19.81
CA PRO A 33 -22.02 -6.89 18.57
C PRO A 33 -21.87 -5.68 17.66
N PHE A 34 -21.11 -5.80 16.58
CA PHE A 34 -20.75 -4.67 15.72
C PHE A 34 -21.13 -4.88 14.25
N ASN A 35 -21.78 -3.84 13.72
CA ASN A 35 -22.11 -3.54 12.32
C ASN A 35 -23.22 -4.36 11.64
N GLU A 36 -23.96 -3.68 10.74
CA GLU A 36 -24.96 -4.23 9.81
C GLU A 36 -24.40 -5.28 8.84
N CYS A 37 -23.07 -5.46 8.82
CA CYS A 37 -22.34 -6.50 8.08
C CYS A 37 -21.75 -7.57 9.02
N ALA A 38 -22.40 -7.84 10.16
CA ALA A 38 -22.04 -8.97 11.01
C ALA A 38 -22.02 -10.27 10.19
N VAL A 39 -21.03 -11.13 10.44
CA VAL A 39 -20.99 -12.47 9.85
C VAL A 39 -22.33 -13.15 10.18
N PRO A 40 -23.12 -13.59 9.19
CA PRO A 40 -24.40 -14.19 9.47
C PRO A 40 -24.21 -15.41 10.37
N LYS A 41 -25.13 -15.61 11.34
CA LYS A 41 -24.98 -16.60 12.42
C LYS A 41 -24.84 -18.04 11.91
N GLU A 42 -25.32 -18.31 10.71
CA GLU A 42 -25.23 -19.58 10.00
C GLU A 42 -23.82 -19.90 9.47
N PHE A 43 -22.95 -18.89 9.31
CA PHE A 43 -21.56 -19.09 8.89
C PHE A 43 -20.67 -19.31 10.12
N VAL A 44 -20.32 -20.57 10.33
CA VAL A 44 -19.56 -21.01 11.50
C VAL A 44 -18.16 -21.50 11.16
N ASN A 45 -17.80 -21.56 9.88
CA ASN A 45 -16.52 -22.11 9.43
C ASN A 45 -15.75 -21.06 8.63
N VAL A 46 -14.43 -20.99 8.85
CA VAL A 46 -13.50 -20.15 8.09
C VAL A 46 -12.52 -21.07 7.37
N VAL A 47 -12.57 -21.08 6.05
CA VAL A 47 -11.75 -21.97 5.23
C VAL A 47 -10.53 -21.21 4.70
N ILE A 48 -9.36 -21.48 5.28
CA ILE A 48 -8.08 -20.93 4.81
C ILE A 48 -7.70 -21.58 3.47
N THR A 49 -7.34 -20.74 2.52
CA THR A 49 -7.03 -21.12 1.13
C THR A 49 -5.60 -20.82 0.72
N GLU A 50 -4.97 -19.79 1.30
CA GLU A 50 -3.61 -19.37 0.92
C GLU A 50 -2.95 -18.57 2.05
N THR A 51 -1.63 -18.47 2.00
CA THR A 51 -0.85 -17.55 2.84
C THR A 51 -0.66 -16.24 2.08
N LEU A 52 -1.08 -15.11 2.66
CA LEU A 52 -0.91 -13.78 2.07
C LEU A 52 0.40 -13.13 2.51
N SER A 53 0.74 -13.23 3.80
CA SER A 53 2.00 -12.76 4.35
C SER A 53 2.37 -13.54 5.60
N ALA A 54 3.67 -13.66 5.89
CA ALA A 54 4.17 -14.31 7.09
C ALA A 54 5.25 -13.44 7.73
N HIS A 55 5.04 -13.06 8.99
CA HIS A 55 5.94 -12.23 9.77
C HIS A 55 6.34 -12.96 11.06
N ARG A 56 7.27 -12.36 11.81
CA ARG A 56 7.81 -12.95 13.03
C ARG A 56 6.75 -13.22 14.10
N HIS A 57 5.72 -12.35 14.18
CA HIS A 57 4.74 -12.35 15.26
C HIS A 57 3.31 -12.69 14.81
N SER A 58 3.07 -12.72 13.50
CA SER A 58 1.77 -13.07 12.94
C SER A 58 1.89 -13.54 11.48
N THR A 59 0.88 -14.27 11.02
CA THR A 59 0.72 -14.64 9.62
C THR A 59 -0.69 -14.28 9.18
N VAL A 60 -0.81 -13.77 7.96
CA VAL A 60 -2.07 -13.40 7.35
C VAL A 60 -2.42 -14.41 6.25
N TYR A 61 -3.62 -14.96 6.32
CA TYR A 61 -4.14 -15.95 5.39
C TYR A 61 -5.29 -15.38 4.55
N GLY A 62 -5.43 -15.87 3.33
CA GLY A 62 -6.63 -15.65 2.53
C GLY A 62 -7.62 -16.77 2.82
N ALA A 63 -8.87 -16.42 3.11
CA ALA A 63 -9.91 -17.38 3.47
C ALA A 63 -11.29 -16.95 2.94
N HIS A 64 -12.30 -17.78 3.19
CA HIS A 64 -13.71 -17.47 2.99
C HIS A 64 -14.55 -18.13 4.09
N PHE A 65 -15.74 -17.59 4.34
CA PHE A 65 -16.70 -18.17 5.27
C PHE A 65 -17.48 -19.32 4.60
N THR A 66 -17.84 -20.33 5.39
CA THR A 66 -18.80 -21.39 4.99
C THR A 66 -19.78 -21.68 6.14
N ASN A 67 -20.98 -22.11 5.78
CA ASN A 67 -21.96 -22.59 6.75
C ASN A 67 -21.59 -24.00 7.26
N LYS A 68 -22.42 -24.58 8.13
CA LYS A 68 -22.22 -25.94 8.67
C LYS A 68 -22.15 -27.02 7.60
N ASP A 69 -22.82 -26.81 6.48
CA ASP A 69 -22.87 -27.75 5.35
C ASP A 69 -21.70 -27.54 4.36
N GLY A 70 -20.79 -26.59 4.64
CA GLY A 70 -19.66 -26.26 3.79
C GLY A 70 -20.01 -25.35 2.59
N VAL A 71 -21.22 -24.77 2.56
CA VAL A 71 -21.63 -23.82 1.53
C VAL A 71 -20.99 -22.47 1.81
N ALA A 72 -20.31 -21.90 0.80
CA ALA A 72 -19.62 -20.62 0.93
C ALA A 72 -20.59 -19.45 1.13
N TRP A 73 -20.15 -18.43 1.87
CA TRP A 73 -20.88 -17.18 1.95
C TRP A 73 -20.66 -16.38 0.67
N ASP A 74 -21.75 -16.16 -0.07
CA ASP A 74 -21.75 -15.38 -1.30
C ASP A 74 -22.67 -14.16 -1.17
N ILE A 75 -22.25 -13.04 -1.75
CA ILE A 75 -23.08 -11.84 -1.93
C ILE A 75 -23.20 -11.63 -3.45
N ALA A 76 -24.44 -11.61 -3.97
CA ALA A 76 -24.70 -11.51 -5.41
C ALA A 76 -23.98 -12.57 -6.28
N GLY A 77 -23.74 -13.76 -5.71
CA GLY A 77 -23.05 -14.85 -6.41
C GLY A 77 -21.53 -14.79 -6.32
N GLU A 78 -20.95 -13.84 -5.59
CA GLU A 78 -19.52 -13.76 -5.35
C GLU A 78 -19.15 -14.13 -3.91
N ARG A 79 -18.17 -15.03 -3.77
CA ARG A 79 -17.63 -15.44 -2.46
C ARG A 79 -17.07 -14.27 -1.70
N VAL A 80 -17.54 -14.11 -0.47
CA VAL A 80 -16.97 -13.16 0.50
C VAL A 80 -15.58 -13.65 0.89
N LYS A 81 -14.56 -13.01 0.33
CA LYS A 81 -13.15 -13.27 0.65
C LYS A 81 -12.74 -12.47 1.88
N VAL A 82 -12.05 -13.14 2.80
CA VAL A 82 -11.53 -12.53 4.03
C VAL A 82 -10.03 -12.74 4.16
N ALA A 83 -9.40 -11.86 4.93
CA ALA A 83 -8.06 -12.05 5.43
C ALA A 83 -8.12 -12.45 6.91
N VAL A 84 -7.33 -13.44 7.30
CA VAL A 84 -7.28 -14.00 8.65
C VAL A 84 -5.87 -13.79 9.20
N LYS A 85 -5.69 -12.85 10.12
CA LYS A 85 -4.41 -12.60 10.80
C LYS A 85 -4.38 -13.42 12.09
N ILE A 86 -3.43 -14.34 12.19
CA ILE A 86 -3.23 -15.19 13.38
C ILE A 86 -1.84 -14.90 13.96
N GLY A 87 -1.77 -14.67 15.27
CA GLY A 87 -0.53 -14.37 15.96
C GLY A 87 -0.68 -14.42 17.48
N SER A 88 0.31 -13.87 18.20
CA SER A 88 0.24 -13.72 19.65
C SER A 88 -1.02 -12.96 20.07
N LEU A 89 -1.71 -13.42 21.12
CA LEU A 89 -3.00 -12.85 21.53
C LEU A 89 -2.94 -11.34 21.81
N TYR A 90 -1.91 -10.89 22.53
CA TYR A 90 -1.85 -9.51 23.00
C TYR A 90 -1.77 -8.48 21.85
N PRO A 91 -0.84 -8.57 20.88
CA PRO A 91 -0.83 -7.66 19.72
C PRO A 91 -2.13 -7.67 18.91
N ILE A 92 -2.67 -8.86 18.62
CA ILE A 92 -3.92 -9.00 17.84
C ILE A 92 -5.11 -8.38 18.61
N ALA A 93 -5.15 -8.53 19.93
CA ALA A 93 -6.18 -7.93 20.76
C ALA A 93 -6.06 -6.39 20.82
N LEU A 94 -4.84 -5.83 20.80
CA LEU A 94 -4.64 -4.38 20.69
C LEU A 94 -5.14 -3.87 19.34
N GLU A 95 -4.78 -4.52 18.24
CA GLU A 95 -5.26 -4.15 16.91
C GLU A 95 -6.79 -4.22 16.81
N THR A 96 -7.40 -5.27 17.37
CA THR A 96 -8.86 -5.44 17.44
C THR A 96 -9.54 -4.26 18.14
N LYS A 97 -8.97 -3.76 19.24
CA LYS A 97 -9.52 -2.58 19.95
C LYS A 97 -9.51 -1.33 19.06
N VAL A 98 -8.47 -1.16 18.24
CA VAL A 98 -8.42 -0.05 17.28
C VAL A 98 -9.50 -0.20 16.22
N TYR A 99 -9.69 -1.39 15.64
CA TYR A 99 -10.79 -1.64 14.71
C TYR A 99 -12.15 -1.30 15.32
N CYS A 100 -12.43 -1.77 16.54
CA CYS A 100 -13.66 -1.44 17.26
C CYS A 100 -13.86 0.08 17.42
N ALA A 101 -12.79 0.80 17.79
CA ALA A 101 -12.87 2.25 17.96
C ALA A 101 -13.01 3.00 16.63
N MET A 102 -12.49 2.46 15.53
CA MET A 102 -12.52 3.03 14.17
C MET A 102 -13.69 2.54 13.31
N GLN A 103 -14.75 1.99 13.91
CA GLN A 103 -15.91 1.46 13.18
C GLN A 103 -16.46 2.37 12.06
N PRO A 104 -16.63 3.70 12.24
CA PRO A 104 -17.21 4.58 11.21
C PRO A 104 -16.41 4.70 9.92
N ILE A 105 -15.12 4.34 9.92
CA ILE A 105 -14.22 4.48 8.77
C ILE A 105 -13.81 3.13 8.16
N GLN A 106 -14.30 2.02 8.72
CA GLN A 106 -14.08 0.68 8.18
C GLN A 106 -14.73 0.49 6.81
N GLY A 107 -14.05 -0.27 5.94
CA GLY A 107 -14.45 -0.52 4.56
C GLY A 107 -14.20 0.64 3.60
N ARG A 108 -13.62 1.75 4.09
CA ARG A 108 -13.21 2.91 3.27
C ARG A 108 -11.77 3.33 3.56
N VAL A 109 -11.41 3.49 4.84
CA VAL A 109 -10.08 3.95 5.26
C VAL A 109 -9.22 2.78 5.71
N ILE A 110 -9.82 1.88 6.49
CA ILE A 110 -9.22 0.62 6.95
C ILE A 110 -10.13 -0.54 6.51
N PRO A 111 -9.64 -1.79 6.45
CA PRO A 111 -10.50 -2.94 6.16
C PRO A 111 -11.68 -3.06 7.13
N ARG A 112 -12.77 -3.71 6.71
CA ARG A 112 -13.83 -4.09 7.67
C ARG A 112 -13.34 -5.20 8.59
N MET A 113 -13.58 -5.08 9.89
CA MET A 113 -13.39 -6.17 10.84
C MET A 113 -14.69 -6.95 10.96
N PHE A 114 -14.59 -8.26 10.80
CA PHE A 114 -15.72 -9.17 10.95
C PHE A 114 -15.76 -9.78 12.35
N VAL A 115 -14.64 -10.33 12.82
CA VAL A 115 -14.59 -11.00 14.11
C VAL A 115 -13.16 -11.06 14.67
N PHE A 116 -13.06 -11.10 15.98
CA PHE A 116 -11.86 -11.45 16.73
C PHE A 116 -12.13 -12.69 17.58
N LEU A 117 -11.24 -13.67 17.49
CA LEU A 117 -11.32 -14.95 18.17
C LEU A 117 -10.05 -15.17 18.99
N ARG A 118 -10.19 -15.89 20.11
CA ARG A 118 -9.07 -16.32 20.95
C ARG A 118 -8.96 -17.84 20.87
N ALA A 119 -7.78 -18.33 20.54
CA ALA A 119 -7.47 -19.74 20.70
C ALA A 119 -6.73 -19.93 22.02
N ASP A 120 -7.17 -20.92 22.80
CA ASP A 120 -6.32 -21.50 23.82
C ASP A 120 -5.39 -22.50 23.13
N ASN A 121 -4.08 -22.26 23.22
CA ASN A 121 -3.05 -23.13 22.64
C ASN A 121 -2.28 -23.89 23.74
N GLY A 122 -2.78 -23.88 24.99
CA GLY A 122 -2.11 -24.49 26.13
C GLY A 122 -0.86 -23.74 26.61
N THR A 123 -0.61 -22.51 26.12
CA THR A 123 0.44 -21.61 26.65
C THR A 123 -0.19 -20.41 27.35
N GLU A 124 0.54 -19.81 28.30
CA GLU A 124 0.06 -18.62 29.04
C GLU A 124 -0.27 -17.42 28.14
N GLU A 125 0.35 -17.33 26.95
CA GLU A 125 0.18 -16.19 26.05
C GLU A 125 -1.07 -16.28 25.17
N GLY A 126 -1.56 -17.49 24.85
CA GLY A 126 -2.69 -17.70 23.95
C GLY A 126 -2.46 -17.22 22.50
N LEU A 127 -3.41 -17.50 21.60
CA LEU A 127 -3.39 -16.98 20.23
C LEU A 127 -4.59 -16.10 19.94
N GLY A 128 -4.35 -15.02 19.20
CA GLY A 128 -5.39 -14.16 18.66
C GLY A 128 -5.60 -14.46 17.18
N CYS A 129 -6.86 -14.39 16.75
CA CYS A 129 -7.26 -14.53 15.36
C CYS A 129 -8.18 -13.37 15.00
N LEU A 130 -7.75 -12.52 14.06
CA LEU A 130 -8.49 -11.38 13.58
C LEU A 130 -8.93 -11.65 12.14
N ILE A 131 -10.23 -11.60 11.88
CA ILE A 131 -10.82 -11.82 10.56
C ILE A 131 -11.35 -10.49 10.03
N ILE A 132 -10.79 -10.07 8.90
CA ILE A 132 -11.03 -8.77 8.28
C ILE A 132 -11.31 -8.92 6.78
N GLU A 133 -11.82 -7.87 6.16
CA GLU A 133 -11.99 -7.75 4.72
C GLU A 133 -10.70 -8.07 3.97
N ARG A 134 -10.80 -8.93 2.94
CA ARG A 134 -9.71 -9.09 1.99
C ARG A 134 -9.76 -7.95 0.97
N PHE A 135 -8.78 -7.07 1.05
CA PHE A 135 -8.67 -5.91 0.17
C PHE A 135 -7.34 -5.90 -0.58
N GLY A 136 -7.40 -5.82 -1.91
CA GLY A 136 -6.24 -5.51 -2.75
C GLY A 136 -4.93 -6.25 -2.48
N LYS A 137 -3.82 -5.56 -2.77
CA LYS A 137 -2.45 -5.96 -2.44
C LYS A 137 -1.73 -4.78 -1.81
N ALA A 138 -0.69 -5.05 -1.01
CA ALA A 138 0.18 -3.99 -0.51
C ALA A 138 0.79 -3.19 -1.67
N VAL A 139 0.92 -1.88 -1.49
CA VAL A 139 1.63 -1.01 -2.44
C VAL A 139 3.06 -1.52 -2.55
N ASN A 140 3.51 -1.78 -3.78
CA ASN A 140 4.78 -2.43 -4.07
C ASN A 140 5.90 -1.44 -4.43
N MET A 141 5.71 -0.17 -4.14
CA MET A 141 6.67 0.92 -4.35
C MET A 141 6.68 1.85 -3.14
N PRO A 142 7.77 2.60 -2.91
CA PRO A 142 7.79 3.64 -1.89
C PRO A 142 6.61 4.61 -2.02
N LEU A 143 6.02 5.01 -0.89
CA LEU A 143 4.85 5.90 -0.91
C LEU A 143 5.17 7.30 -1.47
N ASP A 144 6.45 7.71 -1.42
CA ASP A 144 6.91 8.96 -2.01
C ASP A 144 6.95 8.94 -3.54
N MET A 145 6.85 7.78 -4.19
CA MET A 145 6.76 7.62 -5.64
C MET A 145 5.32 7.53 -6.16
N LEU A 146 4.34 7.54 -5.27
CA LEU A 146 2.93 7.54 -5.67
C LEU A 146 2.55 8.83 -6.39
N GLU A 147 1.51 8.76 -7.21
CA GLU A 147 0.97 9.96 -7.85
C GLU A 147 0.39 10.90 -6.80
N ARG A 148 0.36 12.19 -7.12
CA ARG A 148 -0.11 13.21 -6.18
C ARG A 148 -1.56 12.96 -5.75
N SER A 149 -2.43 12.56 -6.67
CA SER A 149 -3.82 12.17 -6.42
C SER A 149 -3.90 11.02 -5.41
N GLU A 150 -3.09 9.97 -5.57
CA GLU A 150 -3.02 8.81 -4.67
C GLU A 150 -2.52 9.21 -3.28
N LYS A 151 -1.46 10.03 -3.21
CA LYS A 151 -0.94 10.57 -1.95
C LYS A 151 -2.01 11.36 -1.20
N VAL A 152 -2.86 12.15 -1.89
CA VAL A 152 -3.98 12.86 -1.26
C VAL A 152 -4.99 11.88 -0.65
N ILE A 153 -5.31 10.78 -1.32
CA ILE A 153 -6.24 9.77 -0.78
C ILE A 153 -5.69 9.20 0.53
N ILE A 154 -4.40 8.83 0.55
CA ILE A 154 -3.72 8.33 1.75
C ILE A 154 -3.70 9.40 2.86
N LEU A 155 -3.41 10.66 2.53
CA LEU A 155 -3.47 11.77 3.52
C LEU A 155 -4.87 11.97 4.08
N SER A 156 -5.89 11.88 3.23
CA SER A 156 -7.28 11.93 3.66
C SER A 156 -7.59 10.78 4.62
N HIS A 157 -7.12 9.56 4.33
CA HIS A 157 -7.24 8.40 5.22
C HIS A 157 -6.57 8.64 6.58
N LEU A 158 -5.33 9.15 6.61
CA LEU A 158 -4.64 9.51 7.85
C LEU A 158 -5.38 10.59 8.64
N GLN A 159 -5.89 11.63 7.96
CA GLN A 159 -6.70 12.66 8.60
C GLN A 159 -7.96 12.06 9.23
N ASN A 160 -8.64 11.11 8.57
CA ASN A 160 -9.79 10.42 9.15
C ASN A 160 -9.42 9.67 10.44
N MET A 161 -8.25 9.02 10.48
CA MET A 161 -7.75 8.34 11.68
C MET A 161 -7.41 9.34 12.81
N HIS A 162 -6.76 10.45 12.46
CA HIS A 162 -6.45 11.53 13.40
C HIS A 162 -7.73 12.14 13.97
N ASN A 163 -8.75 12.40 13.16
CA ASN A 163 -10.04 12.92 13.64
C ASN A 163 -10.69 12.03 14.71
N MET A 164 -10.35 10.75 14.73
CA MET A 164 -10.81 9.78 15.72
C MET A 164 -9.88 9.64 16.93
N GLY A 165 -8.80 10.41 17.00
CA GLY A 165 -7.86 10.37 18.12
C GLY A 165 -6.62 9.48 17.89
N PHE A 166 -6.39 8.98 16.68
CA PHE A 166 -5.38 7.95 16.41
C PHE A 166 -4.28 8.39 15.43
N ILE A 167 -3.05 7.97 15.70
CA ILE A 167 -1.90 8.14 14.79
C ILE A 167 -1.36 6.77 14.39
N HIS A 168 -1.21 6.57 13.07
CA HIS A 168 -0.47 5.44 12.51
C HIS A 168 1.04 5.69 12.61
N ARG A 169 1.78 4.90 13.41
CA ARG A 169 3.22 5.14 13.60
C ARG A 169 4.11 4.54 12.52
N ASP A 170 3.69 3.43 11.92
CA ASP A 170 4.47 2.70 10.90
C ASP A 170 3.83 2.84 9.51
N LEU A 171 3.62 4.08 9.06
CA LEU A 171 3.08 4.31 7.71
C LEU A 171 4.17 4.01 6.68
N ASP A 172 3.99 2.90 5.96
CA ASP A 172 4.87 2.45 4.88
C ASP A 172 4.02 1.79 3.77
N SER A 173 4.59 1.66 2.57
CA SER A 173 4.04 0.93 1.43
C SER A 173 3.44 -0.44 1.78
N ARG A 174 4.09 -1.21 2.65
CA ARG A 174 3.62 -2.53 3.11
C ARG A 174 2.32 -2.47 3.92
N ASN A 175 2.03 -1.32 4.54
CA ASN A 175 0.87 -1.09 5.41
C ASN A 175 -0.23 -0.29 4.70
N VAL A 176 -0.12 -0.13 3.38
CA VAL A 176 -1.15 0.47 2.53
C VAL A 176 -1.52 -0.53 1.45
N LEU A 177 -2.78 -0.95 1.44
CA LEU A 177 -3.35 -1.83 0.42
C LEU A 177 -3.97 -0.99 -0.70
N TYR A 178 -3.89 -1.49 -1.94
CA TYR A 178 -4.44 -0.87 -3.15
C TYR A 178 -5.28 -1.87 -3.96
N ARG A 179 -6.45 -1.43 -4.42
CA ARG A 179 -7.33 -2.14 -5.37
C ARG A 179 -8.21 -1.13 -6.10
N ASP A 180 -8.22 -1.18 -7.44
CA ASP A 180 -9.15 -0.40 -8.27
C ASP A 180 -9.23 1.08 -7.88
N GLU A 181 -8.07 1.74 -7.78
CA GLU A 181 -7.92 3.16 -7.38
C GLU A 181 -8.27 3.49 -5.92
N GLU A 182 -8.67 2.49 -5.14
CA GLU A 182 -8.95 2.64 -3.72
C GLU A 182 -7.78 2.16 -2.85
N PHE A 183 -7.64 2.82 -1.68
CA PHE A 183 -6.61 2.49 -0.70
C PHE A 183 -7.25 2.06 0.62
N ARG A 184 -6.54 1.21 1.38
CA ARG A 184 -6.86 0.89 2.78
C ARG A 184 -5.57 0.85 3.60
N ILE A 185 -5.59 1.43 4.79
CA ILE A 185 -4.47 1.38 5.73
C ILE A 185 -4.65 0.17 6.67
N ILE A 186 -3.58 -0.58 6.90
CA ILE A 186 -3.57 -1.80 7.73
C ILE A 186 -2.47 -1.76 8.79
N ASP A 187 -2.35 -2.83 9.57
CA ASP A 187 -1.36 -3.01 10.63
C ASP A 187 -1.53 -2.00 11.78
N LEU A 188 -2.71 -2.06 12.40
CA LEU A 188 -3.15 -1.05 13.38
C LEU A 188 -2.66 -1.35 14.81
N GLU A 189 -1.71 -2.27 14.99
CA GLU A 189 -1.24 -2.72 16.30
C GLU A 189 -0.36 -1.69 17.05
N ASP A 190 0.37 -0.84 16.33
CA ASP A 190 1.23 0.22 16.90
C ASP A 190 0.63 1.64 16.74
N MET A 191 -0.66 1.75 17.05
CA MET A 191 -1.37 3.03 17.03
C MET A 191 -1.14 3.84 18.30
N THR A 192 -0.92 5.15 18.15
CA THR A 192 -1.06 6.06 19.30
C THR A 192 -2.53 6.34 19.52
N VAL A 193 -3.04 6.11 20.73
CA VAL A 193 -4.42 6.45 21.11
C VAL A 193 -4.41 7.78 21.89
N ASN A 194 -5.53 8.52 21.84
CA ASN A 194 -5.74 9.79 22.54
C ASN A 194 -4.85 10.95 22.07
N HIS A 195 -4.51 10.99 20.78
CA HIS A 195 -3.71 12.08 20.23
C HIS A 195 -4.43 13.45 20.28
N HIS A 196 -5.75 13.49 20.54
CA HIS A 196 -6.61 14.67 20.32
C HIS A 196 -7.35 15.20 21.56
N LYS A 197 -6.67 15.43 22.70
CA LYS A 197 -7.24 16.42 23.64
C LYS A 197 -7.20 17.85 23.08
N ASP A 198 -6.21 18.15 22.22
CA ASP A 198 -5.94 19.54 21.78
C ASP A 198 -5.80 19.74 20.25
N CYS A 199 -5.83 18.69 19.44
CA CYS A 199 -5.71 18.85 17.99
C CYS A 199 -7.08 19.13 17.36
N LYS A 200 -7.27 20.39 16.94
CA LYS A 200 -8.47 20.89 16.26
C LYS A 200 -8.50 20.36 14.83
N VAL A 201 -9.56 19.63 14.49
CA VAL A 201 -9.77 19.03 13.18
C VAL A 201 -10.36 20.07 12.21
N PHE A 202 -9.80 20.17 11.01
CA PHE A 202 -10.35 20.95 9.89
C PHE A 202 -11.34 20.11 9.04
N PRO A 203 -12.34 20.72 8.37
CA PRO A 203 -13.16 20.03 7.38
C PRO A 203 -12.32 19.37 6.28
N SER A 204 -12.80 18.19 5.87
CA SER A 204 -12.31 17.30 4.81
C SER A 204 -11.30 17.90 3.82
N LEU A 205 -10.10 17.29 3.76
CA LEU A 205 -8.99 17.56 2.83
C LEU A 205 -9.30 17.34 1.35
N LEU A 206 -10.54 16.99 0.99
CA LEU A 206 -10.93 16.62 -0.38
C LEU A 206 -11.13 17.83 -1.32
N ASP A 207 -10.82 19.06 -0.90
CA ASP A 207 -10.82 20.20 -1.83
C ASP A 207 -9.47 20.33 -2.55
N PHE A 208 -9.28 19.46 -3.54
CA PHE A 208 -8.06 19.24 -4.32
C PHE A 208 -7.49 20.49 -5.00
N ALA A 209 -8.32 21.50 -5.28
CA ALA A 209 -7.91 22.70 -6.01
C ALA A 209 -7.02 23.64 -5.18
N VAL A 210 -6.97 23.46 -3.85
CA VAL A 210 -6.33 24.40 -2.92
C VAL A 210 -5.27 23.72 -2.02
N ALA A 211 -5.16 22.38 -2.11
CA ALA A 211 -4.31 21.52 -1.28
C ALA A 211 -2.81 21.89 -1.20
N PRO A 212 -2.13 22.46 -2.23
CA PRO A 212 -0.70 22.76 -2.10
C PRO A 212 -0.39 23.84 -1.07
N ALA A 213 -1.24 24.85 -0.91
CA ALA A 213 -1.01 25.97 0.02
C ALA A 213 -1.39 25.61 1.46
N TYR A 214 -2.35 24.72 1.66
CA TYR A 214 -2.95 24.47 2.98
C TYR A 214 -2.08 23.74 3.98
N PHE A 215 -1.13 22.94 3.51
CA PHE A 215 -0.28 22.14 4.37
C PHE A 215 1.11 22.77 4.58
N GLN A 216 1.33 24.00 4.13
CA GLN A 216 2.46 24.76 4.61
C GLN A 216 2.18 25.12 6.06
N GLN A 217 2.99 24.59 6.98
CA GLN A 217 2.85 24.81 8.42
C GLN A 217 2.79 26.31 8.76
N GLU A 218 3.50 27.14 7.98
CA GLU A 218 3.51 28.60 8.06
C GLU A 218 2.14 29.26 7.84
N VAL A 219 1.20 28.55 7.22
CA VAL A 219 -0.13 29.06 6.86
C VAL A 219 -1.22 28.49 7.78
N ASN A 220 -0.97 27.39 8.50
CA ASN A 220 -2.03 26.70 9.24
C ASN A 220 -1.54 26.02 10.53
N ASP A 221 -1.48 26.79 11.63
CA ASP A 221 -1.19 26.32 12.99
C ASP A 221 -2.20 25.28 13.52
N TYR A 222 -3.30 25.03 12.80
CA TYR A 222 -4.36 24.12 13.23
C TYR A 222 -4.20 22.69 12.72
N ILE A 223 -3.26 22.42 11.79
CA ILE A 223 -3.01 21.05 11.32
C ILE A 223 -2.13 20.31 12.33
N CYS A 224 -2.50 19.07 12.63
CA CYS A 224 -1.69 18.13 13.39
C CYS A 224 -0.26 18.07 12.85
N GLY A 225 0.74 18.45 13.67
CA GLY A 225 2.15 18.39 13.29
C GLY A 225 2.61 16.97 12.88
N THR A 226 2.02 15.92 13.47
CA THR A 226 2.32 14.54 13.06
C THR A 226 1.80 14.22 11.65
N LEU A 227 0.62 14.73 11.28
CA LEU A 227 0.09 14.56 9.92
C LEU A 227 0.95 15.33 8.90
N ILE A 228 1.34 16.57 9.22
CA ILE A 228 2.26 17.35 8.38
C ILE A 228 3.58 16.58 8.19
N ARG A 229 4.10 16.02 9.28
CA ARG A 229 5.32 15.22 9.23
C ARG A 229 5.18 14.01 8.32
N GLN A 230 4.09 13.23 8.42
CA GLN A 230 3.86 12.09 7.53
C GLN A 230 3.72 12.52 6.07
N ALA A 231 3.00 13.61 5.80
CA ALA A 231 2.87 14.17 4.47
C ALA A 231 4.23 14.59 3.88
N ARG A 232 5.08 15.22 4.69
CA ARG A 232 6.40 15.72 4.26
C ARG A 232 7.43 14.60 4.12
N GLU A 233 7.57 13.78 5.15
CA GLU A 233 8.68 12.85 5.31
C GLU A 233 8.38 11.49 4.67
N THR A 234 7.15 10.99 4.84
CA THR A 234 6.76 9.67 4.32
C THR A 234 6.25 9.76 2.88
N LEU A 235 5.36 10.72 2.57
CA LEU A 235 4.77 10.84 1.24
C LEU A 235 5.50 11.82 0.32
N ARG A 236 6.39 12.66 0.86
CA ARG A 236 7.02 13.78 0.14
C ARG A 236 6.03 14.57 -0.71
N PHE A 237 4.93 14.97 -0.07
CA PHE A 237 3.80 15.56 -0.78
C PHE A 237 4.11 16.89 -1.49
N TRP A 238 5.06 17.67 -0.95
CA TRP A 238 5.54 18.93 -1.54
C TRP A 238 6.88 18.77 -2.24
N ASP A 239 7.06 17.72 -3.03
CA ASP A 239 8.28 17.50 -3.82
C ASP A 239 8.55 18.56 -4.91
N ASP A 240 7.94 19.76 -4.83
CA ASP A 240 8.01 20.88 -5.77
C ASP A 240 7.71 20.49 -7.22
N ASP A 241 6.90 19.44 -7.39
CA ASP A 241 6.67 18.80 -8.67
C ASP A 241 8.01 18.40 -9.33
N ILE A 242 8.91 17.76 -8.59
CA ILE A 242 10.20 17.26 -9.08
C ILE A 242 10.23 15.73 -9.02
N ALA A 243 10.44 15.09 -10.16
CA ALA A 243 10.76 13.67 -10.24
C ALA A 243 12.28 13.46 -10.12
N CYS A 244 12.69 12.46 -9.33
CA CYS A 244 14.10 12.07 -9.21
C CYS A 244 14.39 10.86 -10.09
N VAL A 245 15.23 11.03 -11.11
CA VAL A 245 15.69 9.93 -11.97
C VAL A 245 17.20 9.77 -11.77
N ARG A 246 17.58 8.75 -11.00
CA ARG A 246 18.96 8.60 -10.49
C ARG A 246 19.35 9.84 -9.68
N ASP A 247 20.29 10.63 -10.20
CA ASP A 247 20.80 11.85 -9.56
C ASP A 247 20.23 13.12 -10.20
N PHE A 248 19.35 12.97 -11.19
CA PHE A 248 18.77 14.09 -11.92
C PHE A 248 17.42 14.48 -11.32
N LYS A 249 17.25 15.79 -11.13
CA LYS A 249 15.98 16.40 -10.78
C LYS A 249 15.30 16.87 -12.07
N ILE A 250 14.16 16.27 -12.38
CA ILE A 250 13.35 16.60 -13.55
C ILE A 250 12.10 17.30 -13.05
N LYS A 251 11.82 18.49 -13.57
CA LYS A 251 10.58 19.20 -13.23
C LYS A 251 9.41 18.48 -13.90
N LYS A 252 8.46 18.01 -13.11
CA LYS A 252 7.21 17.40 -13.56
C LYS A 252 6.36 18.48 -14.25
N GLY A 253 5.64 18.04 -15.27
CA GLY A 253 4.78 18.84 -16.12
C GLY A 253 3.85 17.91 -16.89
N PRO A 254 2.86 18.45 -17.63
CA PRO A 254 1.93 17.63 -18.42
C PRO A 254 2.65 16.84 -19.54
N ASP A 255 3.87 17.25 -19.88
CA ASP A 255 4.77 16.64 -20.85
C ASP A 255 5.70 15.56 -20.26
N ILE A 256 5.67 15.35 -18.94
CA ILE A 256 6.47 14.32 -18.26
C ILE A 256 5.51 13.22 -17.77
N PRO A 257 5.85 11.93 -17.98
CA PRO A 257 5.02 10.84 -17.51
C PRO A 257 5.02 10.74 -15.99
N THR A 258 4.09 9.95 -15.46
CA THR A 258 3.97 9.74 -14.01
C THR A 258 5.20 9.01 -13.48
N GLU A 259 5.57 9.25 -12.22
CA GLU A 259 6.77 8.63 -11.62
C GLU A 259 6.73 7.10 -11.67
N ARG A 260 5.53 6.52 -11.52
CA ARG A 260 5.29 5.08 -11.73
C ARG A 260 5.73 4.64 -13.11
N LEU A 261 5.28 5.32 -14.15
CA LEU A 261 5.65 4.99 -15.53
C LEU A 261 7.14 5.25 -15.79
N MET A 262 7.70 6.32 -15.21
CA MET A 262 9.13 6.62 -15.31
C MET A 262 10.00 5.54 -14.66
N ALA A 263 9.58 4.99 -13.53
CA ALA A 263 10.26 3.91 -12.83
C ALA A 263 10.17 2.59 -13.63
N SER A 264 9.00 2.27 -14.19
CA SER A 264 8.80 1.06 -14.98
C SER A 264 9.53 1.09 -16.33
N LEU A 265 9.58 2.25 -16.99
CA LEU A 265 10.24 2.44 -18.28
C LEU A 265 11.59 3.15 -18.14
N PHE A 266 12.32 2.87 -17.06
CA PHE A 266 13.58 3.52 -16.77
C PHE A 266 14.59 3.31 -17.91
N PRO A 267 15.21 4.38 -18.47
CA PRO A 267 16.08 4.28 -19.64
C PRO A 267 17.48 3.75 -19.29
N MET A 268 17.54 2.49 -18.84
CA MET A 268 18.72 1.87 -18.23
C MET A 268 19.95 1.94 -19.13
N PHE A 269 19.78 1.71 -20.44
CA PHE A 269 20.88 1.80 -21.41
C PHE A 269 21.50 3.20 -21.47
N MET A 270 20.69 4.25 -21.54
CA MET A 270 21.20 5.63 -21.57
C MET A 270 21.94 5.96 -20.27
N VAL A 271 21.39 5.54 -19.14
CA VAL A 271 21.96 5.78 -17.82
C VAL A 271 23.31 5.06 -17.61
N TYR A 272 23.48 3.88 -18.21
CA TYR A 272 24.68 3.05 -18.04
C TYR A 272 25.83 3.46 -18.97
N TYR A 273 25.53 3.84 -20.22
CA TYR A 273 26.57 4.08 -21.24
C TYR A 273 27.08 5.52 -21.32
N TYR A 274 26.39 6.47 -20.69
CA TYR A 274 26.73 7.88 -20.76
C TYR A 274 27.27 8.38 -19.42
N THR A 275 28.32 9.20 -19.50
CA THR A 275 28.86 9.90 -18.34
C THR A 275 27.79 10.82 -17.78
N LYS A 276 27.69 10.86 -16.44
CA LYS A 276 26.80 11.79 -15.75
C LYS A 276 27.15 13.23 -16.13
N GLY A 277 26.17 13.96 -16.65
CA GLY A 277 26.33 15.34 -17.10
C GLY A 277 25.01 15.94 -17.58
N PRO A 278 24.99 17.24 -17.92
CA PRO A 278 23.82 17.92 -18.48
C PRO A 278 23.26 17.22 -19.73
N GLU A 279 24.12 16.65 -20.56
CA GLU A 279 23.73 16.00 -21.81
C GLU A 279 22.90 14.74 -21.55
N LEU A 280 23.32 13.91 -20.59
CA LEU A 280 22.55 12.75 -20.17
C LEU A 280 21.21 13.17 -19.56
N LYS A 281 21.20 14.27 -18.78
CA LYS A 281 19.96 14.81 -18.22
C LYS A 281 18.97 15.18 -19.34
N ASP A 282 19.41 15.96 -20.31
CA ASP A 282 18.59 16.41 -21.44
C ASP A 282 18.06 15.24 -22.26
N MET A 283 18.90 14.22 -22.47
CA MET A 283 18.49 12.99 -23.15
C MET A 283 17.43 12.22 -22.36
N ILE A 284 17.54 12.12 -21.04
CA ILE A 284 16.54 11.45 -20.19
C ILE A 284 15.22 12.24 -20.20
N GLU A 285 15.27 13.57 -20.08
CA GLU A 285 14.08 14.43 -20.14
C GLU A 285 13.37 14.28 -21.50
N GLU A 286 14.12 14.30 -22.60
CA GLU A 286 13.58 14.11 -23.95
C GLU A 286 12.98 12.72 -24.16
N TYR A 287 13.63 11.67 -23.64
CA TYR A 287 13.07 10.31 -23.66
C TYR A 287 11.71 10.26 -22.98
N PHE A 288 11.60 10.81 -21.76
CA PHE A 288 10.33 10.80 -21.04
C PHE A 288 9.26 11.64 -21.70
N ARG A 289 9.60 12.79 -22.31
CA ARG A 289 8.64 13.56 -23.13
C ARG A 289 8.05 12.76 -24.28
N ARG A 290 8.88 11.96 -24.95
CA ARG A 290 8.41 11.08 -26.04
C ARG A 290 7.51 9.96 -25.52
N ILE A 291 7.87 9.34 -24.39
CA ILE A 291 7.01 8.35 -23.74
C ILE A 291 5.66 8.97 -23.36
N GLN A 292 5.65 10.16 -22.76
CA GLN A 292 4.40 10.84 -22.38
C GLN A 292 3.54 11.22 -23.59
N LYS A 293 4.17 11.58 -24.71
CA LYS A 293 3.44 11.78 -25.97
C LYS A 293 2.74 10.51 -26.44
N LEU A 294 3.40 9.35 -26.36
CA LEU A 294 2.78 8.08 -26.73
C LEU A 294 1.63 7.71 -25.78
N VAL A 295 1.75 8.02 -24.48
CA VAL A 295 0.66 7.87 -23.51
C VAL A 295 -0.55 8.69 -23.92
N SER A 296 -0.36 9.97 -24.28
CA SER A 296 -1.46 10.84 -24.72
C SER A 296 -2.08 10.43 -26.05
N GLU A 297 -1.35 9.66 -26.87
CA GLU A 297 -1.84 8.99 -28.07
C GLU A 297 -2.56 7.65 -27.77
N GLY A 298 -2.69 7.26 -26.50
CA GLY A 298 -3.44 6.08 -26.05
C GLY A 298 -2.63 4.78 -26.06
N TYR A 299 -1.30 4.84 -26.01
CA TYR A 299 -0.48 3.63 -25.87
C TYR A 299 -0.69 3.00 -24.49
N THR A 300 -0.88 1.68 -24.48
CA THR A 300 -0.88 0.89 -23.23
C THR A 300 0.54 0.67 -22.74
N TYR A 301 0.69 0.26 -21.47
CA TYR A 301 1.99 -0.05 -20.90
C TYR A 301 2.79 -1.06 -21.75
N GLU A 302 2.15 -2.15 -22.20
CA GLU A 302 2.81 -3.20 -22.98
C GLU A 302 3.33 -2.67 -24.33
N LYS A 303 2.58 -1.76 -24.95
CA LYS A 303 3.02 -1.09 -26.18
C LYS A 303 4.19 -0.16 -25.92
N LEU A 304 4.15 0.59 -24.81
CA LEU A 304 5.25 1.49 -24.42
C LEU A 304 6.53 0.70 -24.13
N GLU A 305 6.42 -0.40 -23.39
CA GLU A 305 7.54 -1.29 -23.09
C GLU A 305 8.18 -1.84 -24.38
N ALA A 306 7.34 -2.25 -25.34
CA ALA A 306 7.82 -2.76 -26.63
C ALA A 306 8.57 -1.72 -27.48
N VAL A 307 8.23 -0.43 -27.38
CA VAL A 307 8.85 0.64 -28.18
C VAL A 307 9.90 1.46 -27.41
N ALA A 308 10.03 1.25 -26.09
CA ALA A 308 10.92 2.05 -25.24
C ALA A 308 12.37 2.06 -25.74
N LEU A 309 12.88 0.92 -26.20
CA LEU A 309 14.24 0.81 -26.74
C LEU A 309 14.43 1.64 -28.02
N ASP A 310 13.46 1.60 -28.93
CA ASP A 310 13.50 2.39 -30.16
C ASP A 310 13.43 3.89 -29.86
N VAL A 311 12.62 4.31 -28.90
CA VAL A 311 12.57 5.70 -28.44
C VAL A 311 13.93 6.13 -27.87
N MET A 312 14.56 5.31 -27.04
CA MET A 312 15.92 5.59 -26.52
C MET A 312 16.94 5.77 -27.66
N GLU A 313 16.89 4.90 -28.66
CA GLU A 313 17.79 4.94 -29.82
C GLU A 313 17.59 6.19 -30.68
N GLN A 314 16.33 6.61 -30.88
CA GLN A 314 16.02 7.86 -31.56
C GLN A 314 16.55 9.08 -30.80
N VAL A 315 16.32 9.16 -29.49
CA VAL A 315 16.84 10.27 -28.66
C VAL A 315 18.36 10.33 -28.72
N ARG A 316 19.03 9.18 -28.72
CA ARG A 316 20.48 9.08 -28.90
C ARG A 316 20.93 9.60 -30.26
N ALA A 317 20.25 9.22 -31.34
CA ALA A 317 20.57 9.68 -32.68
C ALA A 317 20.41 11.21 -32.79
N ASP A 318 19.35 11.76 -32.21
CA ASP A 318 19.09 13.20 -32.20
C ASP A 318 20.13 13.97 -31.39
N ALA A 319 20.54 13.44 -30.24
CA ALA A 319 21.60 14.05 -29.42
C ALA A 319 22.96 14.08 -30.15
N ARG A 320 23.28 13.01 -30.92
CA ARG A 320 24.46 12.97 -31.79
C ARG A 320 24.40 14.02 -32.90
N ALA A 321 23.25 14.12 -33.57
CA ALA A 321 23.07 15.06 -34.68
C ALA A 321 23.22 16.52 -34.24
N ARG A 322 22.87 16.85 -32.99
CA ARG A 322 23.02 18.21 -32.44
C ARG A 322 24.47 18.59 -32.07
N CYS A 323 25.47 17.74 -32.32
CA CYS A 323 26.87 17.94 -31.91
C CYS A 323 27.05 18.21 -30.40
N VAL A 324 26.11 17.77 -29.56
CA VAL A 324 26.13 18.02 -28.11
C VAL A 324 27.10 17.08 -27.38
N ILE A 325 27.65 16.06 -28.04
CA ILE A 325 28.45 15.02 -27.37
C ILE A 325 29.80 14.81 -28.06
N SER A 326 30.87 15.28 -27.42
CA SER A 326 32.22 14.71 -27.58
C SER A 326 32.21 13.34 -26.90
N PHE A 327 32.11 12.25 -27.67
CA PHE A 327 32.17 10.89 -27.11
C PHE A 327 33.61 10.58 -26.68
N SER A 328 33.93 10.84 -25.41
CA SER A 328 34.90 9.98 -24.73
C SER A 328 34.19 8.65 -24.47
N ARG A 329 34.27 7.71 -25.43
CA ARG A 329 33.88 6.32 -25.16
C ARG A 329 34.64 5.88 -23.91
N ILE A 330 33.92 5.51 -22.86
CA ILE A 330 34.49 4.63 -21.84
C ILE A 330 34.77 3.33 -22.58
N THR A 331 36.00 3.15 -23.04
CA THR A 331 36.49 1.86 -23.52
C THR A 331 36.59 0.96 -22.30
N THR A 332 35.48 0.35 -21.92
CA THR A 332 35.53 -0.82 -21.05
C THR A 332 36.28 -1.90 -21.83
N PRO A 333 37.39 -2.46 -21.31
CA PRO A 333 38.02 -3.60 -21.93
C PRO A 333 36.97 -4.70 -22.01
N LEU A 334 36.68 -5.18 -23.22
CA LEU A 334 35.96 -6.42 -23.39
C LEU A 334 36.73 -7.49 -22.59
N LEU A 335 36.07 -8.04 -21.58
CA LEU A 335 36.47 -9.32 -20.99
C LEU A 335 36.41 -10.34 -22.12
N ASN A 336 37.55 -10.56 -22.76
CA ASN A 336 37.77 -11.73 -23.58
C ASN A 336 37.73 -12.93 -22.64
N ASN A 337 36.59 -13.60 -22.59
CA ASN A 337 36.45 -14.91 -21.99
C ASN A 337 37.28 -15.91 -22.82
N THR A 338 38.43 -16.31 -22.27
CA THR A 338 38.98 -17.66 -22.43
C THR A 338 38.35 -18.59 -21.41
#